data_AF-A0AAW4IEU3-F1
#
_entry.id   AF-A0AAW4IEU3-F1
#
_cell.length_a   1.000
_cell.length_b   1.000
_cell.length_c   1.000
_cell.angle_alpha   90.00
_cell.angle_beta   90.00
_cell.angle_gamma   90.00
#
_symmetry.space_group_name_H-M   'P 1'
#
loop_
_entity.id
_entity.type
_entity.pdbx_description
1 polymer ?
#
loop_
_entity_poly.entity_id
_entity_poly.type
_entity_poly.pdbx_seq_one_letter_code
_entity_poly.pdbx_strand_id
1 'polypeptide(L)'
;MNIRKGTGATVLLNISGNDIREGTGATVLFNISGNNIRKGTGATVVLNVSGNSIRKGTGATTLLNISGNDIREGTGATVLFNLSGNNIRKGTGATTLYNTTGRCNTQQ
;
A
#
# COMPACT_ATOMS: atom_id res chain seq x y z
N MET A 1 -12.34 -15.25 -4.02
CA MET A 1 -11.60 -15.78 -2.85
C MET A 1 -11.20 -14.61 -1.95
N ASN A 2 -11.41 -14.75 -0.64
CA ASN A 2 -11.10 -13.73 0.37
C ASN A 2 -9.91 -14.18 1.20
N ILE A 3 -8.87 -13.35 1.29
CA ILE A 3 -7.64 -13.67 2.01
C ILE A 3 -7.48 -12.70 3.19
N ARG A 4 -7.24 -13.26 4.38
CA ARG A 4 -6.95 -12.51 5.61
C ARG A 4 -5.67 -13.03 6.24
N LYS A 5 -4.74 -12.15 6.59
CA LYS A 5 -3.43 -12.53 7.15
C LYS A 5 -3.21 -11.86 8.50
N GLY A 6 -2.61 -12.61 9.41
CA GLY A 6 -2.39 -12.24 10.81
C GLY A 6 -1.10 -11.43 11.04
N THR A 7 -0.94 -11.02 12.29
CA THR A 7 0.12 -10.14 12.78
C THR A 7 1.42 -10.90 13.06
N GLY A 8 2.59 -10.31 12.80
CA GLY A 8 3.89 -10.91 13.12
C GLY A 8 5.03 -9.90 13.14
N ALA A 9 6.17 -10.24 13.75
CA ALA A 9 7.35 -9.35 13.78
C ALA A 9 7.87 -9.08 12.37
N THR A 10 8.02 -10.14 11.57
CA THR A 10 8.33 -10.09 10.14
C THR A 10 7.26 -10.83 9.37
N VAL A 11 6.70 -10.20 8.34
CA VAL A 11 5.69 -10.80 7.48
C VAL A 11 6.11 -10.70 6.02
N LEU A 12 6.23 -11.85 5.35
CA LEU A 12 6.59 -11.97 3.94
C LEU A 12 5.53 -12.79 3.21
N LEU A 13 4.82 -12.19 2.26
CA LEU A 13 3.71 -12.85 1.57
C LEU A 13 3.64 -12.50 0.09
N ASN A 14 3.29 -13.51 -0.72
CA ASN A 14 2.83 -13.36 -2.09
C ASN A 14 1.37 -13.82 -2.16
N ILE A 15 0.48 -12.93 -2.60
CA ILE A 15 -0.96 -13.13 -2.45
C ILE A 15 -1.68 -12.75 -3.74
N SER A 16 -2.53 -13.65 -4.22
CA SER A 16 -3.48 -13.40 -5.29
C SER A 16 -4.90 -13.71 -4.85
N GLY A 17 -5.86 -12.82 -5.11
CA GLY A 17 -7.24 -12.98 -4.66
C GLY A 17 -8.12 -11.79 -5.00
N ASN A 18 -9.43 -11.94 -4.82
CA ASN A 18 -10.37 -10.86 -5.16
C ASN A 18 -10.41 -9.82 -4.05
N ASP A 19 -10.55 -10.25 -2.79
CA ASP A 19 -10.57 -9.37 -1.64
C ASP A 19 -9.48 -9.77 -0.65
N ILE A 20 -8.48 -8.90 -0.48
CA ILE A 20 -7.29 -9.16 0.31
C ILE A 20 -7.25 -8.17 1.47
N ARG A 21 -7.12 -8.68 2.69
CA ARG A 21 -6.95 -7.89 3.92
C ARG A 21 -5.71 -8.35 4.68
N GLU A 22 -4.67 -7.54 4.62
CA GLU A 22 -3.39 -7.86 5.25
C GLU A 22 -3.27 -7.30 6.66
N GLY A 23 -2.61 -8.06 7.53
CA GLY A 23 -2.36 -7.73 8.94
C GLY A 23 -1.16 -6.79 9.16
N THR A 24 -0.87 -6.54 10.44
CA THR A 24 0.15 -5.59 10.90
C THR A 24 1.46 -6.31 11.21
N GLY A 25 2.61 -5.68 11.00
CA GLY A 25 3.89 -6.26 11.43
C GLY A 25 4.99 -5.22 11.57
N ALA A 26 6.07 -5.52 12.30
CA ALA A 26 7.17 -4.55 12.44
C ALA A 26 7.88 -4.34 11.10
N THR A 27 8.20 -5.44 10.42
CA THR A 27 8.73 -5.45 9.04
C THR A 27 7.79 -6.21 8.13
N VAL A 28 7.36 -5.56 7.05
CA VAL A 28 6.37 -6.12 6.12
C VAL A 28 6.88 -6.00 4.70
N LEU A 29 6.95 -7.14 3.99
CA LEU A 29 7.27 -7.21 2.57
C LEU A 29 6.18 -8.01 1.84
N PHE A 30 5.41 -7.36 0.97
CA PHE A 30 4.33 -8.04 0.23
C PHE A 30 4.39 -7.83 -1.28
N ASN A 31 4.05 -8.89 -2.01
CA ASN A 31 3.63 -8.82 -3.40
C ASN A 31 2.16 -9.25 -3.49
N ILE A 32 1.29 -8.35 -3.94
CA ILE A 32 -0.16 -8.56 -3.89
C ILE A 32 -0.79 -8.23 -5.24
N SER A 33 -1.59 -9.15 -5.77
CA SER A 33 -2.44 -8.92 -6.93
C SER A 33 -3.91 -9.21 -6.58
N GLY A 34 -4.81 -8.28 -6.84
CA GLY A 34 -6.22 -8.49 -6.54
C GLY A 34 -7.14 -7.32 -6.86
N ASN A 35 -8.44 -7.53 -6.73
CA ASN A 35 -9.41 -6.49 -7.06
C ASN A 35 -9.51 -5.44 -5.95
N ASN A 36 -9.74 -5.87 -4.71
CA ASN A 36 -9.83 -5.01 -3.54
C ASN A 36 -8.75 -5.39 -2.53
N ILE A 37 -7.83 -4.46 -2.29
CA ILE A 37 -6.68 -4.69 -1.42
C ILE A 37 -6.73 -3.68 -0.26
N ARG A 38 -6.85 -4.16 0.98
CA ARG A 38 -6.73 -3.35 2.20
C ARG A 38 -5.54 -3.82 3.01
N LYS A 39 -4.62 -2.90 3.32
CA LYS A 39 -3.36 -3.27 3.98
C LYS A 39 -3.26 -2.72 5.39
N GLY A 40 -2.69 -3.53 6.28
CA GLY A 40 -2.37 -3.18 7.65
C GLY A 40 -1.15 -2.27 7.80
N THR A 41 -0.77 -2.05 9.04
CA THR A 41 0.23 -1.07 9.47
C THR A 41 1.58 -1.76 9.73
N GLY A 42 2.70 -1.05 9.58
CA GLY A 42 3.99 -1.57 10.03
C GLY A 42 5.06 -0.52 10.23
N ALA A 43 6.13 -0.83 10.96
CA ALA A 43 7.22 0.14 11.15
C ALA A 43 8.00 0.33 9.84
N THR A 44 8.38 -0.76 9.19
CA THR A 44 8.98 -0.78 7.84
C THR A 44 8.09 -1.56 6.90
N VAL A 45 7.67 -0.92 5.80
CA VAL A 45 6.71 -1.50 4.86
C VAL A 45 7.21 -1.35 3.43
N VAL A 46 7.49 -2.46 2.75
CA VAL A 46 7.88 -2.52 1.33
C VAL A 46 6.84 -3.30 0.55
N LEU A 47 6.17 -2.71 -0.44
CA LEU A 47 5.09 -3.40 -1.16
C LEU A 47 5.15 -3.20 -2.67
N ASN A 48 4.84 -4.29 -3.38
CA ASN A 48 4.47 -4.28 -4.78
C ASN A 48 3.01 -4.73 -4.92
N VAL A 49 2.18 -3.93 -5.58
CA VAL A 49 0.73 -4.08 -5.51
C VAL A 49 0.11 -3.77 -6.86
N SER A 50 -0.69 -4.71 -7.37
CA SER A 50 -1.53 -4.50 -8.54
C SER A 50 -2.99 -4.75 -8.20
N GLY A 51 -3.88 -3.84 -8.56
CA GLY A 51 -5.30 -4.04 -8.30
C GLY A 51 -6.24 -2.91 -8.66
N ASN A 52 -7.54 -3.16 -8.60
CA ASN A 52 -8.53 -2.15 -8.97
C ASN A 52 -8.72 -1.09 -7.88
N SER A 53 -8.86 -1.53 -6.63
CA SER A 53 -9.15 -0.67 -5.48
C SER A 53 -8.15 -0.98 -4.36
N ILE A 54 -7.23 -0.05 -4.13
CA ILE A 54 -6.11 -0.23 -3.21
C ILE A 54 -6.23 0.79 -2.08
N ARG A 55 -6.29 0.31 -0.83
CA ARG A 55 -6.28 1.14 0.39
C ARG A 55 -5.15 0.69 1.29
N LYS A 56 -4.27 1.62 1.64
CA LYS A 56 -3.07 1.30 2.42
C LYS A 56 -3.13 1.89 3.84
N GLY A 57 -2.64 1.12 4.81
CA GLY A 57 -2.41 1.55 6.19
C GLY A 57 -1.09 2.30 6.37
N THR A 58 -0.79 2.64 7.61
CA THR A 58 0.27 3.57 8.03
C THR A 58 1.61 2.84 8.22
N GLY A 59 2.73 3.54 8.03
CA GLY A 59 4.02 3.01 8.50
C GLY A 59 5.14 4.03 8.58
N ALA A 60 6.07 3.86 9.53
CA ALA A 60 7.13 4.84 9.78
C ALA A 60 8.03 5.04 8.55
N THR A 61 8.51 3.94 7.96
CA THR A 61 9.22 3.94 6.68
C THR A 61 8.44 3.10 5.68
N THR A 62 8.08 3.71 4.55
CA THR A 62 7.23 3.06 3.55
C THR A 62 7.80 3.22 2.14
N LEU A 63 7.99 2.12 1.43
CA LEU A 63 8.42 2.07 0.02
C LEU A 63 7.38 1.32 -0.82
N LEU A 64 6.81 1.97 -1.83
CA LEU A 64 5.71 1.40 -2.59
C LEU A 64 5.81 1.52 -4.08
N ASN A 65 5.50 0.41 -4.74
CA ASN A 65 5.19 0.36 -6.16
C ASN A 65 3.75 -0.15 -6.32
N ILE A 66 2.88 0.70 -6.88
CA ILE A 66 1.44 0.43 -6.93
C ILE A 66 0.92 0.75 -8.32
N SER A 67 0.19 -0.21 -8.89
CA SER A 67 -0.59 -0.02 -10.11
C SER A 67 -2.06 -0.31 -9.83
N GLY A 68 -2.95 0.62 -10.16
CA GLY A 68 -4.37 0.40 -9.95
C GLY A 68 -5.31 1.52 -10.38
N ASN A 69 -6.61 1.25 -10.36
CA ASN A 69 -7.61 2.25 -10.77
C ASN A 69 -7.85 3.30 -9.68
N ASP A 70 -8.16 2.85 -8.47
CA ASP A 70 -8.42 3.71 -7.31
C ASP A 70 -7.41 3.42 -6.20
N ILE A 71 -6.49 4.36 -6.00
CA ILE A 71 -5.40 4.24 -5.04
C ILE A 71 -5.63 5.24 -3.89
N ARG A 72 -5.68 4.74 -2.66
CA ARG A 72 -5.72 5.55 -1.44
C ARG A 72 -4.57 5.17 -0.52
N GLU A 73 -3.59 6.05 -0.44
CA GLU A 73 -2.40 5.83 0.36
C GLU A 73 -2.57 6.24 1.82
N GLY A 74 -1.81 5.56 2.69
CA GLY A 74 -1.75 5.82 4.13
C GLY A 74 -0.66 6.81 4.52
N THR A 75 -0.49 7.03 5.81
CA THR A 75 0.47 8.00 6.36
C THR A 75 1.80 7.34 6.74
N GLY A 76 2.91 8.08 6.71
CA GLY A 76 4.19 7.60 7.24
C GLY A 76 5.15 8.71 7.62
N ALA A 77 6.25 8.41 8.30
CA ALA A 77 7.26 9.44 8.62
C ALA A 77 8.13 9.72 7.39
N THR A 78 8.66 8.67 6.76
CA THR A 78 9.41 8.70 5.51
C THR A 78 8.72 7.82 4.48
N VAL A 79 8.32 8.41 3.36
CA VAL A 79 7.58 7.67 2.34
C VAL A 79 8.08 7.93 0.92
N LEU A 80 8.32 6.84 0.20
CA LEU A 80 8.61 6.83 -1.23
C LEU A 80 7.52 6.06 -1.97
N PHE A 81 6.81 6.77 -2.85
CA PHE A 81 5.71 6.24 -3.63
C PHE A 81 6.01 6.28 -5.12
N ASN A 82 5.88 5.14 -5.79
CA ASN A 82 5.77 5.02 -7.23
C ASN A 82 4.37 4.48 -7.57
N LEU A 83 3.50 5.34 -8.10
CA LEU A 83 2.08 5.04 -8.28
C LEU A 83 1.68 5.23 -9.74
N SER A 84 0.98 4.25 -10.29
CA SER A 84 0.30 4.37 -11.58
C SER A 84 -1.18 4.11 -11.40
N GLY A 85 -2.03 5.05 -11.84
CA GLY A 85 -3.46 4.85 -11.69
C GLY A 85 -4.36 5.96 -12.13
N ASN A 86 -5.66 5.67 -12.18
CA ASN A 86 -6.66 6.62 -12.67
C ASN A 86 -7.03 7.66 -11.62
N ASN A 87 -7.27 7.24 -10.38
CA ASN A 87 -7.64 8.10 -9.26
C ASN A 87 -6.69 7.86 -8.09
N ILE A 88 -5.75 8.76 -7.89
CA ILE A 88 -4.73 8.64 -6.84
C ILE A 88 -5.00 9.67 -5.75
N ARG A 89 -5.23 9.19 -4.52
CA ARG A 89 -5.24 10.01 -3.30
C ARG A 89 -3.94 9.74 -2.54
N LYS A 90 -3.06 10.73 -2.57
CA LYS A 90 -1.76 10.69 -1.91
C LYS A 90 -1.92 10.68 -0.39
N GLY A 91 -1.03 9.95 0.28
CA GLY A 91 -0.94 9.94 1.73
C GLY A 91 -0.16 11.15 2.25
N THR A 92 0.15 11.12 3.54
CA THR A 92 0.93 12.18 4.19
C THR A 92 2.18 11.63 4.83
N GLY A 93 3.21 12.46 4.93
CA GLY A 93 4.38 12.12 5.71
C GLY A 93 5.37 13.25 5.89
N ALA A 94 6.17 13.16 6.95
CA ALA A 94 7.14 14.19 7.31
C ALA A 94 8.20 14.39 6.21
N THR A 95 8.59 13.31 5.53
CA THR A 95 9.40 13.34 4.31
C THR A 95 8.72 12.46 3.27
N THR A 96 8.29 13.05 2.16
CA THR A 96 7.56 12.30 1.13
C THR A 96 8.06 12.61 -0.27
N LEU A 97 8.32 11.55 -1.05
CA LEU A 97 8.62 11.64 -2.47
C LEU A 97 7.58 10.83 -3.27
N TYR A 98 6.98 11.49 -4.25
CA TYR A 98 5.96 10.93 -5.12
C TYR A 98 6.43 10.90 -6.57
N ASN A 99 6.47 9.72 -7.17
CA ASN A 99 6.42 9.53 -8.61
C ASN A 99 5.02 9.00 -8.96
N THR A 100 4.25 9.74 -9.75
CA THR A 100 2.89 9.36 -10.10
C THR A 100 2.59 9.54 -11.57
N THR A 101 2.08 8.50 -12.23
CA THR A 101 1.50 8.56 -13.57
C THR A 101 0.00 8.36 -13.45
N GLY A 102 -0.80 9.43 -13.59
CA GLY A 102 -2.24 9.36 -13.30
C GLY A 102 -2.89 10.67 -12.90
N ARG A 103 -4.23 10.70 -12.78
CA ARG A 103 -4.90 11.86 -12.16
C ARG A 103 -4.73 11.78 -10.65
N CYS A 104 -3.99 12.76 -10.13
CA CYS A 104 -3.61 12.83 -8.73
C CYS A 104 -4.34 13.97 -8.03
N ASN A 105 -5.06 13.65 -6.95
CA ASN A 105 -5.64 14.65 -6.06
C ASN A 105 -4.77 14.77 -4.81
N THR A 106 -4.04 15.89 -4.70
CA THR A 106 -3.34 16.30 -3.48
C THR A 106 -4.30 17.07 -2.60
N GLN A 107 -4.98 16.40 -1.68
CA GLN A 107 -5.52 17.09 -0.50
C GLN A 107 -4.41 17.07 0.55
N GLN A 108 -3.89 18.26 0.86
CA GLN A 108 -2.92 18.49 1.93
C GLN A 108 -3.65 18.55 3.27
#